data_AF-A0A485KMK5-F1
#
_entry.id   AF-A0A485KMK5-F1
#
_cell.length_a   1.000
_cell.length_b   1.000
_cell.length_c   1.000
_cell.angle_alpha   90.00
_cell.angle_beta   90.00
_cell.angle_gamma   90.00
#
_symmetry.space_group_name_H-M   'P 1'
#
loop_
_entity.id
_entity.type
_entity.pdbx_description
1 polymer ?
#
loop_
_entity_poly.entity_id
_entity_poly.type
_entity_poly.pdbx_seq_one_letter_code
_entity_poly.pdbx_strand_id
1 'polypeptide(L)'
;MASRVLVLGGAAAAKQDVAEAVLKKMNVDTTIAWNKVEGNDEDVSYLAHSMTISTKYYTAPVELHVHTCVGDDWASYEACLCVWDAADKSSWSHVQDAVERMQDHSFDAFLSIAVSSNGAAEGESTSLQHALDWCIDHGVEHVPFNLTKSSDSLTNDETSGIDRVVEALQCTMWKSMEMKDGRAAPPVVNHATTVDESRDEGNPAVDLPTTAGVPSPPSAPDTVDDFEALLQQVHAIRSQVTNPSNVSDDERRERAAEMAMKLWSLLGDDDASDSD
;
A
#
# COMPACT_ATOMS: atom_id res chain seq x y z
N MET A 1 -24.93 0.80 1.63
CA MET A 1 -24.56 2.16 1.16
C MET A 1 -23.34 2.01 0.26
N ALA A 2 -23.11 2.94 -0.67
CA ALA A 2 -21.89 2.92 -1.47
C ALA A 2 -20.68 3.25 -0.58
N SER A 3 -19.55 2.57 -0.86
CA SER A 3 -18.26 2.91 -0.30
C SER A 3 -17.71 4.18 -0.95
N ARG A 4 -16.74 4.86 -0.33
CA ARG A 4 -16.30 6.18 -0.81
C ARG A 4 -14.79 6.29 -0.94
N VAL A 5 -14.38 6.97 -2.00
CA VAL A 5 -12.99 7.36 -2.29
C VAL A 5 -12.88 8.87 -2.21
N LEU A 6 -11.94 9.32 -1.39
CA LEU A 6 -11.58 10.71 -1.23
C LEU A 6 -10.51 11.08 -2.26
N VAL A 7 -10.70 12.18 -3.00
CA VAL A 7 -9.69 12.72 -3.91
C VAL A 7 -9.36 14.15 -3.50
N LEU A 8 -8.11 14.37 -3.09
CA LEU A 8 -7.59 15.63 -2.54
C LEU A 8 -6.37 16.12 -3.30
N GLY A 9 -5.97 17.35 -3.03
CA GLY A 9 -4.85 18.02 -3.69
C GLY A 9 -5.08 19.52 -3.83
N GLY A 10 -4.01 20.28 -4.08
CA GLY A 10 -4.08 21.73 -4.30
C GLY A 10 -5.01 22.11 -5.46
N ALA A 11 -5.42 23.37 -5.55
CA ALA A 11 -6.36 23.84 -6.59
C ALA A 11 -5.85 23.58 -8.03
N ALA A 12 -4.53 23.60 -8.22
CA ALA A 12 -3.87 23.31 -9.50
C ALA A 12 -3.57 21.82 -9.72
N ALA A 13 -3.72 20.96 -8.70
CA ALA A 13 -3.56 19.52 -8.87
C ALA A 13 -4.70 19.01 -9.76
N ALA A 14 -4.35 18.31 -10.83
CA ALA A 14 -5.26 17.78 -11.86
C ALA A 14 -6.18 16.65 -11.32
N LYS A 15 -6.85 16.88 -10.18
CA LYS A 15 -7.65 15.91 -9.43
C LYS A 15 -8.77 15.32 -10.28
N GLN A 16 -9.50 16.19 -10.98
CA GLN A 16 -10.60 15.74 -11.82
C GLN A 16 -10.07 14.93 -13.01
N ASP A 17 -8.95 15.32 -13.63
CA ASP A 17 -8.35 14.55 -14.72
C ASP A 17 -7.92 13.15 -14.27
N VAL A 18 -7.30 13.03 -13.09
CA VAL A 18 -6.95 11.75 -12.48
C VAL A 18 -8.20 10.90 -12.21
N ALA A 19 -9.22 11.49 -11.57
CA ALA A 19 -10.47 10.80 -11.27
C ALA A 19 -11.17 10.32 -12.56
N GLU A 20 -11.21 11.16 -13.60
CA GLU A 20 -11.76 10.79 -14.89
C GLU A 20 -10.94 9.70 -15.59
N ALA A 21 -9.61 9.71 -15.46
CA ALA A 21 -8.76 8.66 -16.00
C ALA A 21 -9.03 7.31 -15.32
N VAL A 22 -9.18 7.29 -13.99
CA VAL A 22 -9.62 6.11 -13.23
C VAL A 22 -10.99 5.62 -13.71
N LEU A 23 -11.97 6.53 -13.82
CA LEU A 23 -13.33 6.20 -14.27
C LEU A 23 -13.34 5.61 -15.69
N LYS A 24 -12.62 6.22 -16.64
CA LYS A 24 -12.49 5.72 -18.02
C LYS A 24 -11.85 4.34 -18.06
N LYS A 25 -10.84 4.08 -17.21
CA LYS A 25 -10.15 2.80 -17.17
C LYS A 25 -11.01 1.70 -16.56
N MET A 26 -11.79 2.02 -15.52
CA MET A 26 -12.69 1.05 -14.86
C MET A 26 -13.97 0.80 -15.66
N ASN A 27 -14.49 1.82 -16.37
CA ASN A 27 -15.76 1.75 -17.08
C ASN A 27 -15.67 2.45 -18.45
N VAL A 28 -15.09 1.76 -19.43
CA VAL A 28 -14.73 2.28 -20.78
C VAL A 28 -15.88 2.99 -21.51
N ASP A 29 -17.14 2.62 -21.24
CA ASP A 29 -18.33 3.14 -21.93
C ASP A 29 -19.21 4.09 -21.09
N THR A 30 -18.73 4.54 -19.92
CA THR A 30 -19.54 5.39 -19.02
C THR A 30 -19.40 6.87 -19.36
N THR A 31 -20.53 7.53 -19.62
CA THR A 31 -20.62 8.99 -19.63
C THR A 31 -20.33 9.51 -18.22
N ILE A 32 -19.23 10.26 -18.06
CA ILE A 32 -18.88 10.88 -16.79
C ILE A 32 -19.75 12.12 -16.59
N ALA A 33 -20.55 12.12 -15.54
CA ALA A 33 -21.39 13.22 -15.12
C ALA A 33 -21.18 13.48 -13.63
N TRP A 34 -20.62 14.64 -13.29
CA TRP A 34 -20.29 15.01 -11.92
C TRP A 34 -21.50 15.67 -11.23
N ASN A 35 -21.80 15.24 -10.01
CA ASN A 35 -22.76 15.90 -9.15
C ASN A 35 -22.01 16.81 -8.18
N LYS A 36 -22.30 18.10 -8.17
CA LYS A 36 -21.76 18.99 -7.13
C LYS A 36 -22.52 18.73 -5.84
N VAL A 37 -21.77 18.46 -4.76
CA VAL A 37 -22.29 18.25 -3.42
C VAL A 37 -21.67 19.27 -2.49
N GLU A 38 -22.51 19.91 -1.69
CA GLU A 38 -22.08 20.78 -0.59
C GLU A 38 -21.90 19.90 0.65
N GLY A 39 -20.74 20.03 1.29
CA GLY A 39 -20.41 19.31 2.51
C GLY A 39 -21.21 19.84 3.70
N ASN A 40 -21.08 19.14 4.83
CA ASN A 40 -21.69 19.59 6.08
C ASN A 40 -21.03 20.87 6.63
N ASP A 41 -19.78 21.10 6.25
CA ASP A 41 -19.05 22.34 6.50
C ASP A 41 -19.27 23.28 5.32
N GLU A 42 -19.61 24.54 5.59
CA GLU A 42 -19.95 25.55 4.56
C GLU A 42 -18.81 25.78 3.57
N ASP A 43 -17.57 25.50 3.99
CA ASP A 43 -16.37 25.67 3.16
C ASP A 43 -15.97 24.42 2.37
N VAL A 44 -16.61 23.27 2.61
CA VAL A 44 -16.28 22.01 1.93
C VAL A 44 -17.27 21.73 0.81
N SER A 45 -16.78 21.67 -0.42
CA SER A 45 -17.57 21.21 -1.57
C SER A 45 -16.80 20.17 -2.36
N TYR A 46 -17.54 19.24 -2.97
CA TYR A 46 -16.92 18.19 -3.78
C TYR A 46 -17.76 17.82 -4.99
N LEU A 47 -17.09 17.30 -6.01
CA LEU A 47 -17.73 16.63 -7.15
C LEU A 47 -17.83 15.15 -6.85
N ALA A 48 -19.03 14.59 -6.95
CA ALA A 48 -19.29 13.18 -6.74
C ALA A 48 -19.61 12.47 -8.06
N HIS A 49 -19.04 11.29 -8.25
CA HIS A 49 -19.41 10.38 -9.33
C HIS A 49 -19.49 8.94 -8.81
N SER A 50 -20.63 8.30 -9.00
CA SER A 50 -20.85 6.92 -8.61
C SER A 50 -20.34 5.97 -9.70
N MET A 51 -19.67 4.90 -9.29
CA MET A 51 -19.20 3.83 -10.16
C MET A 51 -19.44 2.47 -9.51
N THR A 52 -19.30 1.40 -10.29
CA THR A 52 -19.26 0.04 -9.75
C THR A 52 -17.90 -0.55 -10.04
N ILE A 53 -17.16 -0.91 -8.99
CA ILE A 53 -15.96 -1.75 -9.13
C ILE A 53 -16.44 -3.18 -9.35
N SER A 54 -15.98 -3.82 -10.41
CA SER A 54 -16.35 -5.20 -10.75
C SER A 54 -15.09 -6.00 -11.01
N THR A 55 -14.76 -6.90 -10.09
CA THR A 55 -13.62 -7.81 -10.21
C THR A 55 -14.10 -9.22 -10.58
N LYS A 56 -13.20 -10.19 -10.73
CA LYS A 56 -13.61 -11.60 -10.89
C LYS A 56 -14.25 -12.19 -9.63
N TYR A 57 -14.16 -11.52 -8.48
CA TYR A 57 -14.60 -12.05 -7.19
C TYR A 57 -15.81 -11.31 -6.60
N TYR A 58 -15.93 -10.01 -6.85
CA TYR A 58 -16.98 -9.20 -6.24
C TYR A 58 -17.41 -8.04 -7.15
N THR A 59 -18.52 -7.42 -6.79
CA THR A 59 -18.90 -6.08 -7.25
C THR A 59 -19.06 -5.15 -6.06
N ALA A 60 -18.66 -3.90 -6.15
CA ALA A 60 -18.83 -2.91 -5.08
C ALA A 60 -19.31 -1.57 -5.68
N PRO A 61 -20.48 -1.04 -5.25
CA PRO A 61 -20.83 0.33 -5.55
C PRO A 61 -19.92 1.28 -4.76
N VAL A 62 -19.26 2.20 -5.47
CA VAL A 62 -18.27 3.13 -4.94
C VAL A 62 -18.54 4.54 -5.47
N GLU A 63 -18.31 5.57 -4.66
CA GLU A 63 -18.38 6.98 -5.07
C GLU A 63 -17.01 7.64 -4.99
N LEU A 64 -16.57 8.28 -6.07
CA LEU A 64 -15.41 9.17 -6.05
C LEU A 64 -15.85 10.57 -5.69
N HIS A 65 -15.24 11.15 -4.66
CA HIS A 65 -15.47 12.52 -4.22
C HIS A 65 -14.22 13.36 -4.45
N VAL A 66 -14.28 14.28 -5.42
CA VAL A 66 -13.21 15.23 -5.73
C VAL A 66 -13.45 16.52 -4.95
N HIS A 67 -12.71 16.69 -3.86
CA HIS A 67 -12.86 17.81 -2.95
C HIS A 67 -12.11 19.05 -3.42
N THR A 68 -12.70 20.23 -3.22
CA THR A 68 -12.06 21.51 -3.54
C THR A 68 -11.03 21.95 -2.50
N CYS A 69 -11.22 21.52 -1.25
CA CYS A 69 -10.37 21.81 -0.10
C CYS A 69 -10.27 20.57 0.79
N VAL A 70 -9.33 20.56 1.72
CA VAL A 70 -9.14 19.45 2.66
C VAL A 70 -9.96 19.78 3.92
N GLY A 71 -11.10 19.10 4.11
CA GLY A 71 -11.93 19.19 5.33
C GLY A 71 -11.37 18.40 6.52
N ASP A 72 -12.23 17.96 7.44
CA ASP A 72 -11.82 17.19 8.63
C ASP A 72 -12.62 15.88 8.87
N ASP A 73 -13.67 15.62 8.08
CA ASP A 73 -14.50 14.41 8.22
C ASP A 73 -14.11 13.33 7.20
N TRP A 74 -13.25 12.41 7.63
CA TRP A 74 -12.69 11.35 6.81
C TRP A 74 -13.28 9.96 7.10
N ALA A 75 -14.03 9.83 8.19
CA ALA A 75 -14.49 8.54 8.70
C ALA A 75 -15.37 7.75 7.71
N SER A 76 -16.01 8.45 6.77
CA SER A 76 -16.84 7.84 5.74
C SER A 76 -16.08 7.34 4.50
N TYR A 77 -14.78 7.58 4.42
CA TYR A 77 -13.93 7.20 3.28
C TYR A 77 -13.06 5.99 3.59
N GLU A 78 -12.99 5.07 2.65
CA GLU A 78 -12.20 3.83 2.75
C GLU A 78 -10.88 3.94 1.96
N ALA A 79 -10.81 4.82 0.96
CA ALA A 79 -9.61 5.08 0.20
C ALA A 79 -9.38 6.59 0.02
N CYS A 80 -8.11 7.00 -0.09
CA CYS A 80 -7.71 8.38 -0.35
C CYS A 80 -6.67 8.47 -1.47
N LEU A 81 -6.91 9.38 -2.42
CA LEU A 81 -6.03 9.73 -3.52
C LEU A 81 -5.59 11.20 -3.36
N CYS A 82 -4.34 11.42 -2.96
CA CYS A 82 -3.72 12.74 -2.86
C CYS A 82 -2.99 13.08 -4.16
N VAL A 83 -3.56 13.98 -4.95
CA VAL A 83 -3.04 14.38 -6.26
C VAL A 83 -2.22 15.65 -6.13
N TRP A 84 -1.06 15.70 -6.80
CA TRP A 84 -0.22 16.90 -6.87
C TRP A 84 0.45 17.02 -8.24
N ASP A 85 0.83 18.24 -8.61
CA ASP A 85 1.57 18.51 -9.86
C ASP A 85 3.07 18.39 -9.59
N ALA A 86 3.73 17.47 -10.30
CA ALA A 86 5.16 17.19 -10.17
C ALA A 86 6.06 18.39 -10.49
N ALA A 87 5.55 19.36 -11.27
CA ALA A 87 6.26 20.59 -11.60
C ALA A 87 6.04 21.72 -10.57
N ASP A 88 5.04 21.60 -9.70
CA ASP A 88 4.67 22.63 -8.71
C ASP A 88 4.91 22.15 -7.27
N LYS A 89 5.99 22.65 -6.67
CA LYS A 89 6.34 22.36 -5.27
C LYS A 89 5.27 22.78 -4.27
N SER A 90 4.49 23.82 -4.56
CA SER A 90 3.40 24.24 -3.67
C SER A 90 2.25 23.23 -3.68
N SER A 91 2.04 22.51 -4.79
CA SER A 91 1.08 21.41 -4.86
C SER A 91 1.45 20.27 -3.91
N TRP A 92 2.74 19.98 -3.76
CA TRP A 92 3.24 18.95 -2.84
C TRP A 92 2.99 19.29 -1.36
N SER A 93 3.16 20.54 -0.92
CA SER A 93 2.92 20.90 0.48
C SER A 93 1.46 20.66 0.90
N HIS A 94 0.50 20.83 -0.02
CA HIS A 94 -0.91 20.50 0.27
C HIS A 94 -1.12 19.01 0.54
N VAL A 95 -0.33 18.12 -0.09
CA VAL A 95 -0.39 16.68 0.18
C VAL A 95 0.19 16.38 1.56
N GLN A 96 1.34 16.98 1.90
CA GLN A 96 1.94 16.83 3.22
C GLN A 96 0.98 17.29 4.32
N ASP A 97 0.42 18.50 4.19
CA ASP A 97 -0.55 19.04 5.14
C ASP A 97 -1.80 18.15 5.27
N ALA A 98 -2.27 17.56 4.17
CA ALA A 98 -3.46 16.70 4.18
C ALA A 98 -3.18 15.38 4.90
N VAL A 99 -2.06 14.72 4.60
CA VAL A 99 -1.65 13.46 5.23
C VAL A 99 -1.38 13.67 6.72
N GLU A 100 -0.70 14.75 7.12
CA GLU A 100 -0.46 15.08 8.53
C GLU A 100 -1.77 15.27 9.30
N ARG A 101 -2.77 15.91 8.69
CA ARG A 101 -4.11 16.05 9.29
C ARG A 101 -4.89 14.74 9.37
N MET A 102 -4.60 13.80 8.48
CA MET A 102 -5.22 12.48 8.43
C MET A 102 -4.43 11.41 9.21
N GLN A 103 -3.38 11.77 9.95
CA GLN A 103 -2.46 10.80 10.59
C GLN A 103 -3.15 9.73 11.46
N ASP A 104 -4.31 10.07 12.05
CA ASP A 104 -5.06 9.17 12.93
C ASP A 104 -6.14 8.36 12.18
N HIS A 105 -6.30 8.59 10.87
CA HIS A 105 -7.27 7.91 10.03
C HIS A 105 -6.60 6.89 9.11
N SER A 106 -7.07 5.65 9.17
CA SER A 106 -6.60 4.56 8.31
C SER A 106 -7.46 4.46 7.04
N PHE A 107 -6.83 4.52 5.88
CA PHE A 107 -7.45 4.13 4.61
C PHE A 107 -6.99 2.73 4.22
N ASP A 108 -7.88 1.94 3.62
CA ASP A 108 -7.56 0.63 3.04
C ASP A 108 -6.69 0.78 1.77
N ALA A 109 -6.74 1.95 1.13
CA ALA A 109 -5.83 2.35 0.07
C ALA A 109 -5.50 3.85 0.20
N PHE A 110 -4.22 4.19 0.38
CA PHE A 110 -3.75 5.57 0.49
C PHE A 110 -2.63 5.86 -0.52
N LEU A 111 -2.94 6.67 -1.54
CA LEU A 111 -2.05 6.92 -2.66
C LEU A 111 -1.72 8.41 -2.82
N SER A 112 -0.45 8.71 -3.11
CA SER A 112 0.07 10.01 -3.52
C SER A 112 0.36 9.97 -5.03
N ILE A 113 -0.39 10.73 -5.82
CA ILE A 113 -0.35 10.70 -7.28
C ILE A 113 0.35 11.96 -7.81
N ALA A 114 1.57 11.78 -8.33
CA ALA A 114 2.35 12.84 -8.96
C ALA A 114 1.99 12.98 -10.43
N VAL A 115 1.36 14.09 -10.79
CA VAL A 115 0.92 14.36 -12.16
C VAL A 115 1.99 15.12 -12.92
N SER A 116 2.42 14.58 -14.05
CA SER A 116 3.33 15.22 -15.00
C SER A 116 2.59 15.57 -16.29
N SER A 117 2.54 16.85 -16.64
CA SER A 117 1.86 17.38 -17.84
C SER A 117 2.81 17.56 -19.03
N ASN A 118 4.10 17.76 -18.78
CA ASN A 118 5.12 17.80 -19.81
C ASN A 118 5.89 16.50 -19.79
N GLY A 119 6.31 15.99 -20.96
CA GLY A 119 7.28 14.90 -21.09
C GLY A 119 8.68 15.23 -20.55
N ALA A 120 8.74 16.00 -19.46
CA ALA A 120 9.91 16.15 -18.62
C ALA A 120 10.40 14.74 -18.31
N ALA A 121 11.63 14.49 -18.74
CA ALA A 121 12.23 13.18 -18.73
C ALA A 121 12.04 12.51 -17.37
N GLU A 122 11.66 11.24 -17.41
CA GLU A 122 11.82 10.30 -16.31
C GLU A 122 13.29 10.38 -15.85
N GLY A 123 13.52 11.22 -14.86
CA GLY A 123 14.81 11.54 -14.31
C GLY A 123 14.56 11.88 -12.86
N GLU A 124 15.17 11.11 -11.97
CA GLU A 124 15.09 11.29 -10.54
C GLU A 124 15.57 12.71 -10.16
N SER A 125 14.64 13.65 -10.11
CA SER A 125 14.92 14.93 -9.47
C SER A 125 15.07 14.67 -7.97
N THR A 126 15.99 15.37 -7.31
CA THR A 126 16.16 15.27 -5.84
C THR A 126 14.85 15.57 -5.10
N SER A 127 14.00 16.46 -5.64
CA SER A 127 12.66 16.70 -5.12
C SER A 127 11.73 15.49 -5.19
N LEU A 128 11.81 14.68 -6.25
CA LEU A 128 11.00 13.47 -6.38
C LEU A 128 11.49 12.39 -5.40
N GLN A 129 12.81 12.19 -5.29
CA GLN A 129 13.38 11.27 -4.29
C GLN A 129 12.95 11.65 -2.86
N HIS A 130 13.02 12.93 -2.50
CA HIS A 130 12.53 13.40 -1.20
C HIS A 130 11.03 13.15 -1.00
N ALA A 131 10.22 13.30 -2.04
CA ALA A 131 8.79 13.01 -1.95
C ALA A 131 8.53 11.49 -1.78
N LEU A 132 9.32 10.64 -2.43
CA LEU A 132 9.25 9.18 -2.28
C LEU A 132 9.61 8.74 -0.86
N ASP A 133 10.75 9.20 -0.34
CA ASP A 133 11.18 8.90 1.04
C ASP A 133 10.10 9.34 2.04
N TRP A 134 9.57 10.54 1.85
CA TRP A 134 8.49 11.05 2.69
C TRP A 134 7.22 10.19 2.60
N CYS A 135 6.82 9.74 1.40
CA CYS A 135 5.67 8.85 1.22
C CYS A 135 5.86 7.51 1.97
N ILE A 136 7.06 6.92 1.89
CA ILE A 136 7.41 5.68 2.60
C ILE A 136 7.29 5.87 4.10
N ASP A 137 7.84 6.96 4.64
CA ASP A 137 7.82 7.25 6.08
C ASP A 137 6.39 7.44 6.63
N HIS A 138 5.43 7.83 5.79
CA HIS A 138 4.03 8.07 6.17
C HIS A 138 3.09 6.95 5.72
N GLY A 139 3.59 5.85 5.16
CA GLY A 139 2.77 4.74 4.68
C GLY A 139 1.84 5.09 3.52
N VAL A 140 2.21 6.09 2.72
CA VAL A 140 1.46 6.52 1.53
C VAL A 140 2.13 5.94 0.30
N GLU A 141 1.37 5.28 -0.58
CA GLU A 141 1.94 4.73 -1.81
C GLU A 141 2.12 5.83 -2.87
N HIS A 142 3.33 6.00 -3.39
CA HIS A 142 3.57 6.96 -4.45
C HIS A 142 3.32 6.38 -5.85
N VAL A 143 2.53 7.08 -6.67
CA VAL A 143 2.22 6.68 -8.06
C VAL A 143 2.50 7.84 -9.02
N PRO A 144 3.50 7.73 -9.90
CA PRO A 144 3.71 8.70 -10.96
C PRO A 144 2.65 8.53 -12.07
N PHE A 145 2.04 9.64 -12.50
CA PHE A 145 1.04 9.66 -13.56
C PHE A 145 1.36 10.73 -14.61
N ASN A 146 1.30 10.37 -15.90
CA ASN A 146 1.51 11.29 -17.00
C ASN A 146 0.20 11.52 -17.76
N LEU A 147 -0.26 12.77 -17.82
CA LEU A 147 -1.52 13.13 -18.49
C LEU A 147 -1.49 12.91 -20.02
N THR A 148 -0.30 12.92 -20.62
CA THR A 148 -0.12 12.90 -22.09
C THR A 148 0.17 11.52 -22.66
N LYS A 149 0.60 10.56 -21.84
CA LYS A 149 0.81 9.18 -22.27
C LYS A 149 -0.53 8.45 -22.20
N SER A 150 -1.06 7.99 -23.34
CA SER A 150 -2.10 6.96 -23.32
C SER A 150 -1.51 5.72 -22.63
N SER A 151 -2.33 5.04 -21.81
CA SER A 151 -1.98 3.87 -20.98
C SER A 151 -1.57 2.61 -21.80
N ASP A 152 -1.10 2.78 -23.04
CA ASP A 152 -0.71 1.71 -23.98
C ASP A 152 0.79 1.32 -23.89
N SER A 153 1.49 1.63 -22.79
CA SER A 153 2.90 1.23 -22.65
C SER A 153 3.00 -0.26 -22.34
N LEU A 154 3.11 -1.07 -23.39
CA LEU A 154 3.32 -2.52 -23.38
C LEU A 154 4.75 -2.92 -22.94
N THR A 155 5.28 -2.31 -21.88
CA THR A 155 6.56 -2.72 -21.27
C THR A 155 6.29 -3.48 -19.99
N ASN A 156 6.72 -4.73 -20.01
CA ASN A 156 6.50 -5.79 -19.05
C ASN A 156 7.03 -5.44 -17.64
N ASP A 157 6.17 -5.59 -16.62
CA ASP A 157 6.40 -6.27 -15.33
C ASP A 157 5.81 -5.58 -14.07
N GLU A 158 5.45 -4.29 -14.09
CA GLU A 158 4.71 -3.64 -12.98
C GLU A 158 3.58 -2.73 -13.49
N THR A 159 2.40 -2.79 -12.84
CA THR A 159 1.32 -1.82 -13.11
C THR A 159 1.77 -0.44 -12.65
N SER A 160 1.66 0.57 -13.52
CA SER A 160 2.10 1.95 -13.24
C SER A 160 1.03 2.97 -13.59
N GLY A 161 1.14 4.19 -13.06
CA GLY A 161 0.17 5.26 -13.31
C GLY A 161 -1.26 4.85 -12.95
N ILE A 162 -2.21 5.11 -13.84
CA ILE A 162 -3.64 4.82 -13.60
C ILE A 162 -3.90 3.33 -13.45
N ASP A 163 -3.14 2.46 -14.12
CA ASP A 163 -3.29 1.02 -13.95
C ASP A 163 -3.02 0.60 -12.50
N ARG A 164 -2.00 1.20 -11.86
CA ARG A 164 -1.70 0.96 -10.45
C ARG A 164 -2.79 1.48 -9.52
N VAL A 165 -3.32 2.67 -9.78
CA VAL A 165 -4.44 3.24 -9.01
C VAL A 165 -5.67 2.34 -9.10
N VAL A 166 -6.02 1.88 -10.30
CA VAL A 166 -7.16 0.98 -10.53
C VAL A 166 -6.96 -0.35 -9.82
N GLU A 167 -5.75 -0.92 -9.88
CA GLU A 167 -5.42 -2.15 -9.16
C GLU A 167 -5.58 -1.98 -7.65
N ALA A 168 -5.02 -0.91 -7.07
CA ALA A 168 -5.15 -0.63 -5.64
C ALA A 168 -6.63 -0.57 -5.22
N LEU A 169 -7.48 0.13 -5.99
CA LEU A 169 -8.92 0.20 -5.74
C LEU A 169 -9.64 -1.14 -5.94
N GLN A 170 -9.19 -1.99 -6.87
CA GLN A 170 -9.74 -3.35 -7.07
C GLN A 170 -9.25 -4.36 -6.03
N CYS A 171 -8.16 -4.05 -5.33
CA CYS A 171 -7.62 -4.85 -4.23
C CYS A 171 -8.19 -4.42 -2.86
N THR A 172 -8.78 -3.22 -2.76
CA THR A 172 -9.43 -2.72 -1.55
C THR A 172 -10.61 -3.61 -1.12
N MET A 173 -10.70 -3.87 0.18
CA MET A 173 -11.79 -4.62 0.79
C MET A 173 -12.98 -3.72 1.13
N TRP A 174 -13.74 -3.32 0.11
CA TRP A 174 -14.89 -2.42 0.28
C TRP A 174 -15.99 -2.95 1.20
N LYS A 175 -16.46 -2.11 2.12
CA LYS A 175 -17.66 -2.35 2.96
C LYS A 175 -18.92 -2.60 2.14
N SER A 176 -18.99 -2.06 0.92
CA SER A 176 -20.10 -2.23 0.00
C SER A 176 -19.99 -3.46 -0.91
N MET A 177 -18.93 -4.28 -0.81
CA MET A 177 -18.73 -5.38 -1.75
C MET A 177 -19.79 -6.49 -1.62
N GLU A 178 -20.19 -7.02 -2.77
CA GLU A 178 -21.05 -8.18 -2.94
C GLU A 178 -20.28 -9.26 -3.70
N MET A 179 -20.07 -10.41 -3.07
CA MET A 179 -19.31 -11.51 -3.65
C MET A 179 -20.08 -12.17 -4.81
N LYS A 180 -19.37 -12.44 -5.90
CA LYS A 180 -19.87 -13.25 -7.02
C LYS A 180 -19.90 -14.72 -6.63
N ASP A 181 -20.85 -15.46 -7.20
CA ASP A 181 -20.99 -16.93 -7.07
C ASP A 181 -21.11 -17.48 -5.63
N GLY A 182 -21.67 -16.69 -4.70
CA GLY A 182 -22.01 -17.18 -3.35
C GLY A 182 -20.80 -17.46 -2.45
N ARG A 183 -19.61 -16.96 -2.80
CA ARG A 183 -18.45 -16.98 -1.90
C ARG A 183 -18.74 -16.08 -0.70
N ALA A 184 -18.42 -16.54 0.51
CA ALA A 184 -18.54 -15.68 1.68
C ALA A 184 -17.56 -14.50 1.56
N ALA A 185 -18.02 -13.30 1.90
CA ALA A 185 -17.13 -12.15 2.02
C ALA A 185 -16.09 -12.44 3.12
N PRO A 186 -14.83 -12.01 2.96
CA PRO A 186 -13.87 -12.07 4.06
C PRO A 186 -14.42 -11.28 5.26
N PRO A 187 -14.11 -11.70 6.50
CA PRO A 187 -14.56 -10.97 7.68
C PRO A 187 -14.00 -9.54 7.64
N VAL A 188 -14.89 -8.54 7.57
CA VAL A 188 -14.51 -7.13 7.66
C VAL A 188 -14.08 -6.85 9.09
N VAL A 189 -12.77 -6.65 9.30
CA VAL A 189 -12.22 -6.30 10.62
C VAL A 189 -12.41 -4.79 10.80
N ASN A 190 -13.43 -4.40 11.56
CA ASN A 190 -13.60 -3.00 11.96
C ASN A 190 -12.50 -2.65 12.97
N HIS A 191 -11.55 -1.79 12.63
CA HIS A 191 -10.53 -1.24 13.54
C HIS A 191 -11.10 -0.22 14.56
N ALA A 192 -12.29 -0.47 15.08
CA ALA A 192 -12.92 0.34 16.11
C ALA A 192 -13.72 -0.55 17.06
N THR A 193 -13.02 -1.29 17.93
CA THR A 193 -13.60 -1.77 19.19
C THR A 193 -12.49 -1.86 20.23
N THR A 194 -12.67 -1.06 21.27
CA THR A 194 -11.89 -1.02 22.51
C THR A 194 -11.62 -2.42 23.06
N VAL A 195 -10.35 -2.72 23.32
CA VAL A 195 -9.94 -3.84 24.18
C VAL A 195 -10.43 -3.55 25.61
N ASP A 196 -11.48 -4.25 26.01
CA ASP A 196 -11.88 -4.40 27.40
C ASP A 196 -11.02 -5.52 28.02
N GLU A 197 -10.04 -5.13 28.83
CA GLU A 197 -9.25 -6.06 29.64
C GLU A 197 -10.13 -6.66 30.75
N SER A 198 -10.64 -7.87 30.51
CA SER A 198 -11.03 -8.77 31.60
C SER A 198 -10.17 -10.04 31.55
N ARG A 199 -9.23 -10.11 32.49
CA ARG A 199 -8.45 -11.30 32.83
C ARG A 199 -9.38 -12.33 33.49
N ASP A 200 -9.44 -13.53 32.94
CA ASP A 200 -10.00 -14.69 33.64
C ASP A 200 -8.95 -15.81 33.68
N GLU A 201 -8.42 -16.06 34.87
CA GLU A 201 -7.57 -17.20 35.21
C GLU A 201 -8.47 -18.43 35.41
N GLY A 202 -8.22 -19.52 34.69
CA GLY A 202 -8.94 -20.77 34.97
C GLY A 202 -8.65 -21.92 34.03
N ASN A 203 -7.48 -22.54 34.15
CA ASN A 203 -7.26 -23.89 33.62
C ASN A 203 -7.95 -24.93 34.53
N PRO A 204 -8.44 -26.06 34.00
CA PRO A 204 -7.86 -27.30 34.47
C PRO A 204 -7.56 -28.34 33.38
N ALA A 205 -6.36 -28.88 33.53
CA ALA A 205 -5.78 -30.14 33.10
C ALA A 205 -6.70 -31.21 32.46
N VAL A 206 -6.22 -31.76 31.34
CA VAL A 206 -6.47 -33.15 30.94
C VAL A 206 -5.13 -33.85 30.65
N ASP A 207 -5.05 -35.04 31.23
CA ASP A 207 -3.89 -35.90 31.47
C ASP A 207 -3.66 -36.87 30.29
N LEU A 208 -2.42 -37.07 29.84
CA LEU A 208 -2.04 -38.19 28.96
C LEU A 208 -0.59 -38.64 29.24
N PRO A 209 -0.32 -39.95 29.40
CA PRO A 209 0.93 -40.42 30.02
C PRO A 209 2.10 -40.56 29.04
N THR A 210 3.28 -40.11 29.50
CA THR A 210 4.59 -40.30 28.87
C THR A 210 5.22 -41.63 29.33
N THR A 211 5.66 -42.47 28.38
CA THR A 211 6.59 -43.59 28.60
C THR A 211 8.00 -43.22 28.14
N ALA A 212 9.00 -43.76 28.84
CA ALA A 212 10.35 -43.23 29.01
C ALA A 212 11.45 -43.81 28.08
N GLY A 213 12.51 -42.99 27.88
CA GLY A 213 13.91 -43.35 27.54
C GLY A 213 14.19 -43.54 26.04
N VAL A 214 15.27 -43.06 25.40
CA VAL A 214 16.67 -42.68 25.73
C VAL A 214 17.23 -41.92 24.46
N PRO A 215 18.49 -41.44 24.36
CA PRO A 215 19.20 -40.29 24.95
C PRO A 215 19.41 -39.09 23.96
N SER A 216 19.78 -37.92 24.49
CA SER A 216 20.18 -36.72 23.72
C SER A 216 21.62 -36.76 23.18
N PRO A 217 21.88 -36.20 21.99
CA PRO A 217 23.11 -35.48 21.65
C PRO A 217 22.79 -34.04 21.12
N PRO A 218 23.80 -33.17 20.91
CA PRO A 218 23.89 -31.84 21.51
C PRO A 218 23.01 -30.77 20.85
N SER A 219 22.62 -29.81 21.69
CA SER A 219 21.71 -28.70 21.41
C SER A 219 22.10 -27.85 20.20
N ALA A 220 21.08 -27.54 19.40
CA ALA A 220 21.03 -26.44 18.46
C ALA A 220 21.14 -25.08 19.20
N PRO A 221 21.56 -23.99 18.52
CA PRO A 221 21.49 -22.65 19.08
C PRO A 221 20.02 -22.20 19.19
N ASP A 222 19.59 -21.93 20.44
CA ASP A 222 18.19 -21.74 20.86
C ASP A 222 17.79 -20.25 21.08
N THR A 223 18.59 -19.28 20.63
CA THR A 223 18.37 -17.88 21.09
C THR A 223 18.21 -16.85 19.99
N VAL A 224 17.19 -16.00 20.19
CA VAL A 224 16.93 -14.75 19.47
C VAL A 224 18.15 -13.84 19.33
N ASP A 225 19.13 -13.97 20.23
CA ASP A 225 20.40 -13.24 20.21
C ASP A 225 21.24 -13.54 18.95
N ASP A 226 21.18 -14.77 18.41
CA ASP A 226 21.92 -15.14 17.20
C ASP A 226 21.26 -14.56 15.94
N PHE A 227 19.94 -14.41 15.95
CA PHE A 227 19.20 -13.74 14.89
C PHE A 227 19.38 -12.21 14.95
N GLU A 228 19.41 -11.62 16.15
CA GLU A 228 19.71 -10.21 16.35
C GLU A 228 21.15 -9.86 15.93
N ALA A 229 22.12 -10.74 16.25
CA ALA A 229 23.50 -10.61 15.78
C ALA A 229 23.58 -10.62 14.25
N LEU A 230 22.78 -11.46 13.59
CA LEU A 230 22.70 -11.52 12.13
C LEU A 230 22.09 -10.24 11.54
N LEU A 231 21.02 -9.71 12.12
CA LEU A 231 20.40 -8.45 11.69
C LEU A 231 21.34 -7.26 11.88
N GLN A 232 22.08 -7.21 12.98
CA GLN A 232 23.12 -6.20 13.21
C GLN A 232 24.26 -6.33 12.19
N GLN A 233 24.61 -7.56 11.80
CA GLN A 233 25.60 -7.81 10.76
C GLN A 233 25.12 -7.37 9.37
N VAL A 234 23.86 -7.62 9.02
CA VAL A 234 23.23 -7.15 7.77
C VAL A 234 23.18 -5.61 7.73
N HIS A 235 22.87 -4.97 8.85
CA HIS A 235 22.86 -3.51 8.95
C HIS A 235 24.28 -2.90 8.82
N ALA A 236 25.29 -3.54 9.41
CA ALA A 236 26.69 -3.12 9.30
C ALA A 236 27.25 -3.28 7.88
N ILE A 237 26.80 -4.28 7.12
CA ILE A 237 27.19 -4.46 5.72
C ILE A 237 26.46 -3.44 4.83
N ARG A 238 25.18 -3.16 5.09
CA ARG A 238 24.42 -2.14 4.36
C ARG A 238 25.05 -0.75 4.47
N SER A 239 25.56 -0.37 5.65
CA SER A 239 26.25 0.92 5.83
C SER A 239 27.64 1.00 5.15
N GLN A 240 28.28 -0.15 4.89
CA GLN A 240 29.53 -0.21 4.12
C GLN A 240 29.28 -0.19 2.60
N VAL A 241 28.15 -0.73 2.13
CA VAL A 241 27.77 -0.81 0.71
C VAL A 241 27.16 0.50 0.19
N THR A 242 26.57 1.33 1.07
CA THR A 242 26.05 2.66 0.72
C THR A 242 27.13 3.72 0.50
N ASN A 243 28.42 3.39 0.65
CA ASN A 243 29.52 4.27 0.25
C ASN A 243 29.89 3.96 -1.23
N PRO A 244 29.53 4.81 -2.20
CA PRO A 244 29.51 4.46 -3.63
C PRO A 244 30.89 4.31 -4.29
N SER A 245 31.99 4.42 -3.55
CA SER A 245 33.35 4.46 -4.09
C SER A 245 34.22 3.25 -3.81
N ASN A 246 33.70 2.12 -3.28
CA ASN A 246 34.60 1.02 -2.91
C ASN A 246 34.10 -0.43 -3.02
N VAL A 247 33.00 -0.72 -3.72
CA VAL A 247 32.59 -2.11 -3.96
C VAL A 247 32.10 -2.23 -5.41
N SER A 248 32.80 -3.02 -6.21
CA SER A 248 32.43 -3.29 -7.60
C SER A 248 31.13 -4.10 -7.66
N ASP A 249 30.42 -4.01 -8.79
CA ASP A 249 29.19 -4.77 -9.00
C ASP A 249 29.39 -6.28 -8.88
N ASP A 250 30.56 -6.77 -9.27
CA ASP A 250 30.93 -8.18 -9.14
C ASP A 250 31.03 -8.61 -7.67
N GLU A 251 31.65 -7.80 -6.80
CA GLU A 251 31.73 -8.08 -5.37
C GLU A 251 30.37 -7.96 -4.67
N ARG A 252 29.50 -7.04 -5.13
CA ARG A 252 28.13 -6.94 -4.60
C ARG A 252 27.32 -8.19 -4.92
N ARG A 253 27.44 -8.68 -6.16
CA ARG A 253 26.76 -9.89 -6.63
C ARG A 253 27.24 -11.14 -5.91
N GLU A 254 28.54 -11.28 -5.69
CA GLU A 254 29.12 -12.43 -4.98
C GLU A 254 28.68 -12.48 -3.52
N ARG A 255 28.70 -11.34 -2.81
CA ARG A 255 28.25 -11.26 -1.41
C ARG A 255 26.75 -11.50 -1.27
N ALA A 256 25.94 -11.00 -2.22
CA ALA A 256 24.51 -11.29 -2.26
C ALA A 256 24.24 -12.79 -2.47
N ALA A 257 24.99 -13.44 -3.36
CA ALA A 257 24.89 -14.89 -3.59
C ALA A 257 25.28 -15.69 -2.34
N GLU A 258 26.32 -15.28 -1.61
CA GLU A 258 26.74 -15.93 -0.37
C GLU A 258 25.68 -15.81 0.73
N MET A 259 25.07 -14.63 0.88
CA MET A 259 23.98 -14.41 1.84
C MET A 259 22.74 -15.23 1.49
N ALA A 260 22.39 -15.31 0.19
CA ALA A 260 21.28 -16.12 -0.28
C ALA A 260 21.49 -17.61 0.01
N MET A 261 22.70 -18.14 -0.20
CA MET A 261 23.04 -19.53 0.10
C MET A 261 22.99 -19.82 1.61
N LYS A 262 23.43 -18.89 2.45
CA LYS A 262 23.35 -19.02 3.92
C LYS A 262 21.89 -19.01 4.40
N LEU A 263 21.06 -18.12 3.87
CA LEU A 263 19.62 -18.10 4.17
C LEU A 263 18.91 -19.37 3.68
N TRP A 264 19.27 -19.87 2.49
CA TRP A 264 18.67 -21.09 1.94
C TRP A 264 19.05 -22.34 2.73
N SER A 265 20.28 -22.41 3.23
CA SER A 265 20.72 -23.48 4.15
C SER A 265 20.02 -23.44 5.51
N LEU A 266 19.50 -22.28 5.92
CA LEU A 266 18.82 -22.09 7.21
C LEU A 266 17.31 -22.38 7.13
N LEU A 267 16.73 -22.24 5.93
CA LEU A 267 15.33 -22.58 5.65
C LEU A 267 15.13 -23.99 5.03
N GLY A 268 16.20 -24.63 4.55
CA GLY A 268 16.13 -25.81 3.68
C GLY A 268 16.46 -27.16 4.32
N ASP A 269 16.00 -27.42 5.55
CA ASP A 269 16.04 -28.77 6.14
C ASP A 269 14.63 -29.38 6.27
N ASP A 270 13.85 -29.23 5.19
CA ASP A 270 12.70 -30.09 4.89
C ASP A 270 12.96 -30.74 3.51
N ASP A 271 12.94 -32.08 3.51
CA ASP A 271 13.06 -33.03 2.39
C ASP A 271 14.45 -33.39 1.83
N ALA A 272 15.06 -34.46 2.38
CA ALA A 272 15.43 -35.66 1.61
C ALA A 272 16.11 -36.76 2.47
N SER A 273 15.38 -37.84 2.82
CA SER A 273 15.83 -39.23 2.64
C SER A 273 14.79 -40.23 3.16
N ASP A 274 13.85 -40.56 2.28
CA ASP A 274 13.21 -41.87 2.26
C ASP A 274 14.05 -42.75 1.30
N SER A 275 14.17 -44.06 1.61
CA SER A 275 15.00 -45.13 0.99
C SER A 275 16.40 -45.27 1.63
N ASP A 276 16.81 -46.39 2.24
CA ASP A 276 16.43 -47.82 2.12
C ASP A 276 16.78 -48.55 3.44
#